data_AF-A0A3M4M8G9-F1
#
_entry.id   AF-A0A3M4M8G9-F1
#
_cell.length_a   1.000
_cell.length_b   1.000
_cell.length_c   1.000
_cell.angle_alpha   90.00
_cell.angle_beta   90.00
_cell.angle_gamma   90.00
#
_symmetry.space_group_name_H-M   'P 1'
#
loop_
_entity.id
_entity.type
_entity.pdbx_description
1 polymer ?
#
loop_
_entity_poly.entity_id
_entity_poly.type
_entity_poly.pdbx_seq_one_letter_code
_entity_poly.pdbx_strand_id
1 'polypeptide(L)'
;MLELRANQLEKIEERLGRDQHWHTLNFMLMARQGIDQLTELAGNKRLTPDQVQALHHSLLATWNDAENHFKSLPRLTSAEGGKPVWTGIREPAKAWIDTLATLQQHWTAQAAPSQLSSDFEAMGQGYDRVWMRYNLAVRNQY
;
A
#
# COMPACT_ATOMS: atom_id res chain seq x y z
N MET A 1 -12.54 -11.93 4.05
CA MET A 1 -11.17 -11.78 4.60
C MET A 1 -10.82 -10.31 4.86
N LEU A 2 -11.14 -9.37 3.94
CA LEU A 2 -10.94 -7.92 4.15
C LEU A 2 -11.74 -7.36 5.34
N GLU A 3 -13.01 -7.74 5.49
CA GLU A 3 -13.86 -7.32 6.63
C GLU A 3 -13.28 -7.72 7.98
N LEU A 4 -12.66 -8.90 8.08
CA LEU A 4 -12.00 -9.36 9.30
C LEU A 4 -10.80 -8.48 9.68
N ARG A 5 -10.04 -8.02 8.68
CA ARG A 5 -8.88 -7.13 8.87
C ARG A 5 -9.32 -5.70 9.20
N ALA A 6 -10.42 -5.22 8.61
CA ALA A 6 -11.00 -3.92 8.96
C ALA A 6 -11.51 -3.91 10.42
N ASN A 7 -12.24 -4.94 10.82
CA ASN A 7 -12.67 -5.11 12.22
C ASN A 7 -11.48 -5.24 13.18
N GLN A 8 -10.36 -5.83 12.74
CA GLN A 8 -9.12 -5.86 13.53
C GLN A 8 -8.52 -4.47 13.70
N LEU A 9 -8.56 -3.63 12.66
CA LEU A 9 -8.06 -2.25 12.71
C LEU A 9 -8.88 -1.40 13.69
N GLU A 10 -10.22 -1.48 13.64
CA GLU A 10 -11.10 -0.78 14.59
C GLU A 10 -10.81 -1.18 16.03
N LYS A 11 -10.65 -2.48 16.29
CA LYS A 11 -10.30 -2.98 17.63
C LYS A 11 -8.93 -2.53 18.12
N ILE A 12 -7.96 -2.32 17.22
CA ILE A 12 -6.66 -1.75 17.59
C ILE A 12 -6.84 -0.27 17.94
N GLU A 13 -7.56 0.50 17.12
CA GLU A 13 -7.81 1.92 17.35
C GLU A 13 -8.53 2.16 18.69
N GLU A 14 -9.56 1.37 18.99
CA GLU A 14 -10.30 1.46 20.25
C GLU A 14 -9.45 1.14 21.48
N ARG A 15 -8.49 0.23 21.37
CA ARG A 15 -7.73 -0.29 22.53
C ARG A 15 -6.39 0.40 22.73
N LEU A 16 -5.72 0.78 21.66
CA LEU A 16 -4.33 1.25 21.64
C LEU A 16 -4.18 2.60 20.93
N GLY A 17 -5.25 3.13 20.33
CA GLY A 17 -5.18 4.27 19.43
C GLY A 17 -4.51 3.94 18.10
N ARG A 18 -4.02 4.97 17.40
CA ARG A 18 -3.31 4.83 16.12
C ARG A 18 -1.83 4.57 16.36
N ASP A 19 -1.55 3.40 16.91
CA ASP A 19 -0.19 2.94 17.17
C ASP A 19 0.51 2.42 15.89
N GLN A 20 1.72 1.89 16.06
CA GLN A 20 2.51 1.36 14.95
C GLN A 20 1.81 0.23 14.16
N HIS A 21 1.01 -0.58 14.85
CA HIS A 21 0.29 -1.69 14.24
C HIS A 21 -0.90 -1.16 13.44
N TRP A 22 -1.60 -0.16 13.97
CA TRP A 22 -2.67 0.54 13.28
C TRP A 22 -2.18 1.15 11.96
N HIS A 23 -1.13 1.97 11.97
CA HIS A 23 -0.64 2.63 10.75
C HIS A 23 -0.18 1.62 9.69
N THR A 24 0.52 0.56 10.11
CA THR A 24 0.96 -0.51 9.21
C THR A 24 -0.24 -1.26 8.61
N LEU A 25 -1.21 -1.66 9.44
CA LEU A 25 -2.38 -2.42 8.99
C LEU A 25 -3.30 -1.57 8.11
N ASN A 26 -3.51 -0.31 8.47
CA ASN A 26 -4.28 0.65 7.68
C ASN A 26 -3.70 0.79 6.26
N PHE A 27 -2.38 0.97 6.15
CA PHE A 27 -1.73 1.00 4.83
C PHE A 27 -1.94 -0.30 4.04
N MET A 28 -1.74 -1.46 4.65
CA MET A 28 -1.89 -2.75 3.96
C MET A 28 -3.34 -3.04 3.53
N LEU A 29 -4.33 -2.57 4.30
CA LEU A 29 -5.74 -2.64 3.94
C LEU A 29 -6.06 -1.77 2.73
N MET A 30 -5.63 -0.50 2.77
CA MET A 30 -5.78 0.43 1.63
C MET A 30 -5.07 -0.10 0.38
N ALA A 31 -3.88 -0.67 0.55
CA ALA A 31 -3.13 -1.28 -0.55
C ALA A 31 -3.88 -2.45 -1.18
N ARG A 32 -4.47 -3.34 -0.35
CA ARG A 32 -5.25 -4.48 -0.83
C ARG A 32 -6.52 -4.04 -1.56
N GLN A 33 -7.25 -3.10 -1.00
CA GLN A 33 -8.45 -2.56 -1.64
C GLN A 33 -8.11 -1.86 -2.97
N GLY A 34 -7.00 -1.12 -3.01
CA GLY A 34 -6.53 -0.43 -4.21
C GLY A 34 -6.22 -1.40 -5.36
N ILE A 35 -5.45 -2.48 -5.10
CA ILE A 35 -5.15 -3.46 -6.14
C ILE A 35 -6.41 -4.22 -6.59
N ASP A 36 -7.29 -4.59 -5.67
CA ASP A 36 -8.55 -5.29 -6.01
C ASP A 36 -9.42 -4.41 -6.91
N GLN A 37 -9.56 -3.12 -6.59
CA GLN A 37 -10.30 -2.14 -7.40
C GLN A 37 -9.66 -1.94 -8.79
N LEU A 38 -8.33 -1.82 -8.87
CA LEU A 38 -7.63 -1.68 -10.15
C LEU A 38 -7.84 -2.89 -11.05
N THR A 39 -7.68 -4.10 -10.51
CA THR A 39 -7.86 -5.34 -11.25
C THR A 39 -9.31 -5.50 -11.72
N GLU A 40 -10.29 -5.17 -10.88
CA GLU A 40 -11.71 -5.22 -11.25
C GLU A 40 -12.03 -4.23 -12.38
N LEU A 41 -11.62 -2.97 -12.23
CA LEU A 41 -11.87 -1.93 -13.23
C LEU A 41 -11.17 -2.23 -14.56
N ALA A 42 -9.94 -2.76 -14.52
CA ALA A 42 -9.20 -3.18 -15.71
C ALA A 42 -9.91 -4.36 -16.41
N GLY A 43 -10.30 -5.39 -15.64
CA GLY A 43 -11.02 -6.56 -16.16
C GLY A 43 -12.35 -6.19 -16.82
N ASN A 44 -13.04 -5.18 -16.28
CA ASN A 44 -14.29 -4.66 -16.83
C ASN A 44 -14.11 -3.58 -17.90
N LYS A 45 -12.86 -3.26 -18.32
CA LYS A 45 -12.52 -2.19 -19.28
C LYS A 45 -13.08 -0.81 -18.87
N ARG A 46 -13.18 -0.56 -17.57
CA ARG A 46 -13.69 0.69 -16.97
C ARG A 46 -12.60 1.52 -16.32
N LEU A 47 -11.37 1.02 -16.28
CA LEU A 47 -10.23 1.72 -15.69
C LEU A 47 -9.93 3.00 -16.47
N THR A 48 -9.84 4.13 -15.76
CA THR A 48 -9.49 5.44 -16.33
C THR A 48 -8.26 6.04 -15.66
N PRO A 49 -7.55 6.99 -16.31
CA PRO A 49 -6.44 7.71 -15.70
C PRO A 49 -6.82 8.41 -14.39
N ASP A 50 -8.02 8.99 -14.31
CA ASP A 50 -8.50 9.69 -13.10
C ASP A 50 -8.69 8.73 -11.92
N GLN A 51 -9.15 7.50 -12.18
CA GLN A 51 -9.27 6.47 -11.15
C GLN A 51 -7.90 6.02 -10.64
N VAL A 52 -6.92 5.85 -11.55
CA VAL A 52 -5.54 5.55 -11.17
C VAL A 52 -4.95 6.70 -10.34
N GLN A 53 -5.21 7.96 -10.72
CA GLN A 53 -4.76 9.13 -9.98
C GLN A 53 -5.36 9.20 -8.57
N ALA A 54 -6.67 8.98 -8.44
CA ALA A 54 -7.37 8.99 -7.17
C ALA A 54 -6.80 7.93 -6.21
N LEU A 55 -6.59 6.71 -6.71
CA LEU A 55 -5.97 5.63 -5.93
C LEU A 55 -4.53 5.95 -5.54
N HIS A 56 -3.72 6.51 -6.45
CA HIS A 56 -2.39 6.98 -6.14
C HIS A 56 -2.40 8.00 -4.99
N HIS A 57 -3.27 9.02 -5.04
CA HIS A 57 -3.38 10.02 -3.99
C HIS A 57 -3.78 9.42 -2.64
N SER A 58 -4.79 8.55 -2.62
CA SER A 58 -5.22 7.89 -1.39
C SER A 58 -4.10 7.04 -0.78
N LEU A 59 -3.42 6.22 -1.58
CA LEU A 59 -2.32 5.37 -1.10
C LEU A 59 -1.12 6.21 -0.62
N LEU A 60 -0.76 7.27 -1.35
CA LEU A 60 0.33 8.17 -0.97
C LEU A 60 0.01 8.91 0.34
N ALA A 61 -1.23 9.35 0.54
CA ALA A 61 -1.66 9.96 1.78
C ALA A 61 -1.53 9.00 2.97
N THR A 62 -2.03 7.75 2.83
CA THR A 62 -1.90 6.73 3.88
C THR A 62 -0.45 6.35 4.15
N TRP A 63 0.39 6.28 3.10
CA TRP A 63 1.82 6.03 3.27
C TRP A 63 2.53 7.17 4.02
N ASN A 64 2.22 8.43 3.67
CA ASN A 64 2.79 9.60 4.33
C ASN A 64 2.38 9.68 5.81
N ASP A 65 1.12 9.37 6.12
CA ASP A 65 0.62 9.31 7.50
C ASP A 65 1.40 8.30 8.35
N ALA A 66 1.59 7.08 7.83
CA ALA A 66 2.42 6.08 8.47
C ALA A 66 3.89 6.55 8.59
N GLU A 67 4.50 7.02 7.51
CA GLU A 67 5.90 7.46 7.53
C GLU A 67 6.14 8.59 8.53
N ASN A 68 5.23 9.55 8.65
CA ASN A 68 5.31 10.62 9.63
C ASN A 68 5.23 10.09 11.07
N HIS A 69 4.33 9.15 11.34
CA HIS A 69 4.24 8.48 12.64
C HIS A 69 5.58 7.82 13.02
N PHE A 70 6.12 6.98 12.15
CA PHE A 70 7.37 6.26 12.42
C PHE A 70 8.59 7.19 12.52
N LYS A 71 8.64 8.27 11.74
CA LYS A 71 9.69 9.29 11.87
C LYS A 71 9.64 10.05 13.20
N SER A 72 8.45 10.27 13.74
CA SER A 72 8.28 10.94 15.03
C SER A 72 8.73 10.07 16.22
N LEU A 73 8.89 8.76 16.02
CA LEU A 73 9.26 7.78 17.04
C LEU A 73 10.53 7.00 16.65
N PRO A 74 11.72 7.62 16.59
CA PRO A 74 12.94 6.98 16.08
C PRO A 74 13.47 5.82 16.92
N ARG A 75 12.99 5.67 18.16
CA ARG A 75 13.35 4.57 19.08
C ARG A 75 12.27 3.48 19.16
N LEU A 76 11.24 3.56 18.32
CA LEU A 76 10.15 2.60 18.30
C LEU A 76 10.67 1.21 17.90
N THR A 77 10.32 0.21 18.70
CA THR A 77 10.61 -1.19 18.44
C THR A 77 9.30 -1.97 18.23
N SER A 78 9.40 -3.14 17.59
CA SER A 78 8.31 -4.11 17.62
C SER A 78 8.07 -4.63 19.05
N ALA A 79 6.98 -5.37 19.23
CA ALA A 79 6.66 -6.02 20.51
C ALA A 79 7.81 -6.89 21.05
N GLU A 80 8.52 -7.59 20.15
CA GLU A 80 9.68 -8.44 20.47
C GLU A 80 11.03 -7.68 20.53
N GLY A 81 11.01 -6.34 20.59
CA GLY A 81 12.23 -5.52 20.66
C GLY A 81 13.01 -5.39 19.34
N GLY A 82 12.47 -5.92 18.23
CA GLY A 82 13.03 -5.80 16.89
C GLY A 82 12.65 -4.50 16.18
N LYS A 83 12.99 -4.39 14.89
CA LYS A 83 12.55 -3.26 14.06
C LYS A 83 11.05 -3.37 13.77
N PRO A 84 10.29 -2.25 13.76
CA PRO A 84 8.88 -2.27 13.39
C PRO A 84 8.61 -2.82 11.98
N VAL A 85 7.44 -3.41 11.74
CA VAL A 85 7.06 -3.99 10.43
C VAL A 85 7.21 -2.96 9.32
N TRP A 86 6.77 -1.73 9.59
CA TRP A 86 6.84 -0.61 8.66
C TRP A 86 8.22 -0.42 8.02
N THR A 87 9.30 -0.60 8.80
CA THR A 87 10.67 -0.44 8.30
C THR A 87 11.03 -1.42 7.17
N GLY A 88 10.40 -2.59 7.15
CA GLY A 88 10.60 -3.59 6.10
C GLY A 88 9.74 -3.36 4.85
N ILE A 89 8.70 -2.52 4.94
CA ILE A 89 7.71 -2.34 3.87
C ILE A 89 7.68 -0.92 3.30
N ARG A 90 8.18 0.10 3.99
CA ARG A 90 8.02 1.50 3.55
C ARG A 90 8.59 1.77 2.14
N GLU A 91 9.78 1.26 1.84
CA GLU A 91 10.45 1.46 0.55
C GLU A 91 9.74 0.71 -0.59
N PRO A 92 9.47 -0.61 -0.49
CA PRO A 92 8.73 -1.30 -1.56
C PRO A 92 7.31 -0.75 -1.71
N ALA A 93 6.68 -0.29 -0.63
CA ALA A 93 5.38 0.38 -0.69
C ALA A 93 5.44 1.68 -1.50
N LYS A 94 6.43 2.54 -1.22
CA LYS A 94 6.62 3.78 -1.96
C LYS A 94 6.91 3.53 -3.44
N ALA A 95 7.81 2.59 -3.72
CA ALA A 95 8.14 2.21 -5.10
C ALA A 95 6.93 1.68 -5.86
N TRP A 96 6.05 0.90 -5.21
CA TRP A 96 4.80 0.48 -5.81
C TRP A 96 3.85 1.65 -6.07
N ILE A 97 3.66 2.55 -5.11
CA ILE A 97 2.83 3.77 -5.30
C ILE A 97 3.32 4.58 -6.50
N ASP A 98 4.64 4.70 -6.68
CA ASP A 98 5.24 5.42 -7.80
C ASP A 98 4.94 4.77 -9.17
N THR A 99 4.74 3.44 -9.23
CA THR A 99 4.30 2.78 -10.46
C THR A 99 2.88 3.19 -10.89
N LEU A 100 1.98 3.50 -9.94
CA LEU A 100 0.66 4.04 -10.27
C LEU A 100 0.77 5.44 -10.86
N ALA A 101 1.66 6.28 -10.33
CA ALA A 101 1.92 7.60 -10.88
C ALA A 101 2.48 7.51 -12.31
N THR A 102 3.42 6.60 -12.56
CA THR A 102 3.96 6.34 -13.92
C THR A 102 2.87 5.90 -14.89
N LEU A 103 2.04 4.91 -14.50
CA LEU A 103 0.92 4.45 -15.33
C LEU A 103 -0.03 5.60 -15.67
N GLN A 104 -0.41 6.42 -14.68
CA GLN A 104 -1.30 7.56 -14.87
C GLN A 104 -0.70 8.61 -15.82
N GLN A 105 0.58 8.93 -15.64
CA GLN A 105 1.29 9.90 -16.46
C GLN A 105 1.38 9.44 -17.92
N HIS A 106 1.81 8.21 -18.16
CA HIS A 106 1.92 7.64 -19.51
C HIS A 106 0.55 7.55 -20.19
N TRP A 107 -0.50 7.19 -19.45
CA TRP A 107 -1.84 7.13 -20.00
C TRP A 107 -2.36 8.51 -20.40
N THR A 108 -2.17 9.52 -19.55
CA THR A 108 -2.56 10.91 -19.85
C THR A 108 -1.79 11.47 -21.05
N ALA A 109 -0.52 11.07 -21.19
CA ALA A 109 0.33 11.40 -22.34
C ALA A 109 0.00 10.59 -23.61
N GLN A 110 -1.06 9.76 -23.61
CA GLN A 110 -1.47 8.92 -24.72
C GLN A 110 -0.34 7.98 -25.21
N ALA A 111 0.42 7.42 -24.26
CA ALA A 111 1.46 6.45 -24.58
C ALA A 111 0.90 5.24 -25.35
N ALA A 112 1.79 4.55 -26.07
CA ALA A 112 1.42 3.36 -26.84
C ALA A 112 0.77 2.29 -25.93
N PRO A 113 -0.19 1.49 -26.45
CA PRO A 113 -0.84 0.45 -25.66
C PRO A 113 0.12 -0.55 -25.01
N SER A 114 1.24 -0.88 -25.67
CA SER A 114 2.28 -1.74 -25.11
C SER A 114 2.96 -1.15 -23.87
N GLN A 115 3.17 0.17 -23.85
CA GLN A 115 3.71 0.86 -22.67
C GLN A 115 2.72 0.79 -21.51
N LEU A 116 1.44 1.06 -21.76
CA LEU A 116 0.40 1.01 -20.71
C LEU A 116 0.22 -0.40 -20.14
N SER A 117 0.31 -1.44 -20.98
CA SER A 117 0.31 -2.83 -20.50
C SER A 117 1.52 -3.13 -19.62
N SER A 118 2.72 -2.71 -20.03
CA SER A 118 3.95 -2.86 -19.24
C SER A 118 3.85 -2.14 -17.89
N ASP A 119 3.32 -0.93 -17.87
CA ASP A 119 3.15 -0.16 -16.63
C ASP A 119 2.14 -0.82 -15.69
N PHE A 120 1.05 -1.37 -16.24
CA PHE A 120 0.05 -2.11 -15.46
C PHE A 120 0.62 -3.41 -14.87
N GLU A 121 1.43 -4.15 -15.63
CA GLU A 121 2.15 -5.32 -15.13
C GLU A 121 3.15 -4.96 -14.03
N ALA A 122 3.90 -3.87 -14.21
CA ALA A 122 4.85 -3.37 -13.21
C ALA A 122 4.14 -2.97 -11.91
N MET A 123 2.93 -2.40 -12.01
CA MET A 123 2.08 -2.07 -10.87
C MET A 123 1.65 -3.33 -10.09
N GLY A 124 1.21 -4.38 -10.78
CA GLY A 124 0.87 -5.66 -10.15
C GLY A 124 2.06 -6.30 -9.43
N GLN A 125 3.20 -6.38 -10.10
CA GLN A 125 4.44 -6.91 -9.51
C GLN A 125 4.94 -6.06 -8.33
N GLY A 126 4.71 -4.75 -8.36
CA GLY A 126 5.00 -3.85 -7.27
C GLY A 126 4.22 -4.23 -6.00
N TYR A 127 2.92 -4.46 -6.12
CA TYR A 127 2.07 -4.90 -5.01
C TYR A 127 2.53 -6.24 -4.44
N ASP A 128 2.84 -7.22 -5.28
CA ASP A 128 3.31 -8.54 -4.84
C ASP A 128 4.58 -8.44 -3.99
N ARG A 129 5.49 -7.53 -4.34
CA ARG A 129 6.70 -7.25 -3.55
C ARG A 129 6.35 -6.66 -2.18
N VAL A 130 5.40 -5.75 -2.09
CA VAL A 130 4.92 -5.18 -0.81
C VAL A 130 4.33 -6.29 0.06
N TRP A 131 3.44 -7.10 -0.51
CA TRP A 131 2.79 -8.20 0.20
C TRP A 131 3.78 -9.22 0.74
N MET A 132 4.75 -9.64 -0.08
CA MET A 132 5.82 -10.54 0.33
C MET A 132 6.65 -9.96 1.49
N ARG A 133 7.05 -8.69 1.40
CA ARG A 133 7.85 -8.02 2.43
C ARG A 133 7.08 -7.86 3.74
N TYR A 134 5.78 -7.55 3.66
CA TYR A 134 4.90 -7.51 4.81
C TYR A 134 4.82 -8.87 5.51
N ASN A 135 4.56 -9.94 4.75
CA ASN A 135 4.47 -11.29 5.32
C ASN A 135 5.78 -11.75 5.96
N LEU A 136 6.92 -11.44 5.34
CA LEU A 136 8.24 -11.72 5.92
C LEU A 136 8.45 -10.96 7.23
N ALA A 137 8.14 -9.65 7.24
CA ALA A 137 8.32 -8.81 8.40
C ALA A 137 7.41 -9.21 9.57
N VAL A 138 6.15 -9.59 9.30
CA VAL A 138 5.23 -10.09 10.32
C VAL A 138 5.69 -11.44 10.86
N ARG A 139 6.12 -12.38 10.01
CA ARG A 139 6.66 -13.69 10.44
C ARG A 139 7.91 -13.59 11.30
N ASN A 140 8.69 -12.53 11.17
CA ASN A 140 9.88 -12.31 12.00
C ASN A 140 9.55 -11.67 13.36
N GLN A 141 8.28 -11.36 13.63
CA GLN A 141 7.80 -10.72 14.86
C GLN A 141 6.89 -11.63 15.70
N TYR A 142 6.58 -12.85 15.24
CA TYR A 142 5.76 -13.86 15.91
C TYR A 142 6.35 -15.25 15.69
#